data_AF-A0A6V7HSX8-F1
#
_entry.id   AF-A0A6V7HSX8-F1
#
_cell.length_a   1.000
_cell.length_b   1.000
_cell.length_c   1.000
_cell.angle_alpha   90.00
_cell.angle_beta   90.00
_cell.angle_gamma   90.00
#
_symmetry.space_group_name_H-M   'P 1'
#
loop_
_entity.id
_entity.type
_entity.pdbx_description
1 polymer ?
#
loop_
_entity_poly.entity_id
_entity_poly.type
_entity_poly.pdbx_seq_one_letter_code
_entity_poly.pdbx_strand_id
1 'polypeptide(L)' 'LLNANDISCIRTDLFRDLSSLTLLSLYDNNIKSLANGTFSNLKSIRT' A
#
# COMPACT_ATOMS: atom_id res chain seq x y z
N LEU A 1 6.75 -4.91 4.62
CA LEU A 1 7.72 -3.94 4.05
C LEU A 1 7.83 -4.24 2.57
N LEU A 2 7.59 -3.24 1.73
CA LEU A 2 7.64 -3.34 0.26
C LEU A 2 8.53 -2.24 -0.33
N ASN A 3 9.39 -1.63 0.47
CA ASN A 3 10.29 -0.57 0.03
C ASN A 3 11.43 -1.12 -0.85
N ALA A 4 12.05 -0.26 -1.65
CA ALA A 4 13.16 -0.61 -2.56
C ALA A 4 12.78 -1.75 -3.53
N ASN A 5 11.64 -1.61 -4.20
CA ASN A 5 11.15 -2.55 -5.22
C ASN A 5 10.76 -1.80 -6.50
N ASP A 6 10.46 -2.52 -7.58
CA ASP A 6 10.01 -1.94 -8.85
C ASP A 6 8.48 -1.93 -9.00
N ILE A 7 7.75 -1.71 -7.90
CA ILE A 7 6.29 -1.68 -7.95
C ILE A 7 5.86 -0.45 -8.73
N SER A 8 5.27 -0.66 -9.91
CA SER A 8 4.79 0.41 -10.79
C SER A 8 3.27 0.60 -10.77
N CYS A 9 2.55 -0.42 -10.32
CA CYS A 9 1.09 -0.44 -10.22
C CYS A 9 0.66 -1.14 -8.93
N ILE A 10 -0.31 -0.55 -8.24
CA ILE A 10 -0.95 -1.15 -7.07
C ILE A 10 -2.44 -1.29 -7.36
N ARG A 11 -2.94 -2.52 -7.30
CA ARG A 11 -4.37 -2.80 -7.42
C ARG A 11 -5.10 -2.34 -6.16
N THR A 12 -6.33 -1.89 -6.33
CA THR A 12 -7.17 -1.35 -5.24
C THR A 12 -7.45 -2.37 -4.12
N ASP A 13 -7.39 -3.65 -4.43
CA ASP A 13 -7.67 -4.76 -3.53
C ASP A 13 -6.43 -5.39 -2.89
N LEU A 14 -5.21 -4.94 -3.24
CA LEU A 14 -3.95 -5.55 -2.79
C LEU A 14 -3.85 -5.66 -1.27
N PHE A 15 -4.39 -4.67 -0.56
CA PHE A 15 -4.33 -4.58 0.90
C PHE A 15 -5.69 -4.82 1.56
N ARG A 16 -6.65 -5.43 0.86
CA ARG A 16 -8.04 -5.59 1.35
C ARG A 16 -8.13 -6.32 2.68
N ASP A 17 -7.32 -7.34 2.87
CA ASP A 17 -7.39 -8.21 4.05
C ASP A 17 -6.41 -7.79 5.16
N LEU A 18 -5.66 -6.71 4.95
CA LEU A 18 -4.61 -6.24 5.85
C LEU A 18 -5.14 -5.21 6.87
N SER A 19 -6.31 -5.47 7.45
CA SER A 19 -6.98 -4.52 8.36
C SER A 19 -6.17 -4.18 9.61
N SER A 20 -5.39 -5.15 10.09
CA SER A 20 -4.53 -5.02 11.28
C SER A 20 -3.10 -4.56 10.95
N LEU A 21 -2.80 -4.22 9.69
CA LEU A 21 -1.47 -3.78 9.29
C LEU A 21 -1.17 -2.41 9.91
N THR A 22 -0.11 -2.34 10.69
CA THR A 22 0.32 -1.12 11.40
C THR A 22 1.42 -0.36 10.69
N LEU A 23 2.21 -1.05 9.86
CA LEU A 23 3.33 -0.49 9.12
C LEU A 23 3.30 -0.94 7.66
N LEU A 24 3.20 0.03 6.75
CA LEU A 24 3.37 -0.17 5.32
C LEU A 24 4.43 0.81 4.81
N SER A 25 5.55 0.27 4.33
CA SER A 25 6.56 1.05 3.63
C SER A 25 6.55 0.70 2.16
N LEU A 26 6.27 1.70 1.32
CA LEU A 26 6.31 1.66 -0.15
C LEU A 26 7.37 2.63 -0.70
N TYR A 27 8.22 3.17 0.16
CA TYR A 27 9.31 4.07 -0.23
C TYR A 27 10.24 3.39 -1.25
N ASP A 28 10.89 4.18 -2.11
CA ASP A 28 11.80 3.68 -3.14
C ASP A 28 11.14 2.63 -4.04
N ASN A 29 10.02 3.03 -4.64
CA ASN A 29 9.33 2.28 -5.67
C ASN A 29 9.03 3.19 -6.87
N ASN A 30 8.64 2.57 -7.98
CA ASN A 30 8.31 3.24 -9.23
C ASN A 30 6.79 3.48 -9.41
N ILE A 31 6.06 3.72 -8.32
CA ILE A 31 4.59 3.85 -8.32
C ILE A 31 4.20 5.16 -9.02
N LYS A 32 3.57 5.05 -10.21
CA LYS A 32 3.19 6.22 -11.02
C LYS A 32 1.79 6.76 -10.69
N SER A 33 0.91 5.90 -10.20
CA SER A 33 -0.46 6.25 -9.84
C SER A 33 -0.98 5.34 -8.74
N LEU A 34 -1.90 5.89 -7.95
CA LEU A 34 -2.63 5.18 -6.91
C LEU A 34 -4.12 5.42 -7.14
N ALA A 35 -4.88 4.33 -7.25
CA ALA A 35 -6.32 4.42 -7.38
C ALA A 35 -6.96 4.83 -6.04
N ASN A 36 -8.07 5.56 -6.10
CA ASN A 36 -8.84 5.89 -4.90
C ASN A 36 -9.27 4.60 -4.18
N GLY A 37 -9.19 4.60 -2.85
CA GLY A 37 -9.56 3.45 -2.03
C GLY A 37 -8.51 2.35 -1.91
N THR A 38 -7.32 2.48 -2.52
CA THR A 38 -6.21 1.49 -2.42
C THR A 38 -5.85 1.14 -0.97
N PHE A 39 -5.98 2.09 -0.04
CA PHE A 39 -5.68 1.90 1.38
C PHE A 39 -6.93 1.89 2.28
N SER A 40 -8.13 1.80 1.69
CA SER A 40 -9.40 1.92 2.41
C SER A 40 -9.57 0.91 3.56
N ASN A 41 -8.96 -0.26 3.44
CA ASN A 41 -9.05 -1.33 4.44
C ASN A 41 -7.93 -1.28 5.49
N LEU A 42 -6.92 -0.43 5.35
CA LEU A 42 -5.81 -0.30 6.30
C LEU A 42 -6.24 0.52 7.53
N LYS A 43 -7.05 -0.07 8.40
CA LYS A 43 -7.66 0.64 9.54
C LYS A 43 -6.69 0.87 10.70
N SER A 44 -5.69 0.00 10.85
CA SER A 44 -4.72 0.07 11.95
C SER A 44 -3.40 0.76 11.58
N ILE A 45 -3.30 1.33 10.37
CA ILE A 45 -2.06 1.97 9.93
C ILE A 45 -1.77 3.22 10.76
N ARG A 46 -0.50 3.41 11.10
CA ARG A 46 -0.02 4.59 11.82
C ARG A 46 0.78 5.45 10.85
N THR A 47 0.52 6.75 10.88
CA THR A 47 1.33 7.80 10.22
C THR A 47 2.47 8.24 11.12
#